data_AF-A0A2D6EIV6-F1
#
_entry.id   AF-A0A2D6EIV6-F1
#
_cell.length_a   1.000
_cell.length_b   1.000
_cell.length_c   1.000
_cell.angle_alpha   90.00
_cell.angle_beta   90.00
_cell.angle_gamma   90.00
#
_symmetry.space_group_name_H-M   'P 1'
#
loop_
_entity.id
_entity.type
_entity.pdbx_description
1 polymer ?
#
loop_
_entity_poly.entity_id
_entity_poly.type
_entity_poly.pdbx_seq_one_letter_code
_entity_poly.pdbx_strand_id
1 'polypeptide(L)'
;MEPLLAIVGGFFVAALTLVTSDRSDVLKAPVGGQNPPRLKGEVLSRRRFLAFLFGYLAFSSFALLGVSVLSTLLAAIAKAWLSESLLAIVENTGAAFVGGWLAHIAITTLLGLYYFTERLQVSDRRVRMGKSSETHQKDKAAPDAAG
;
A
#
# COMPACT_ATOMS: atom_id res chain seq x y z
N MET A 1 3.11 24.33 3.84
CA MET A 1 3.08 22.85 3.90
C MET A 1 2.21 22.21 2.81
N GLU A 2 1.26 22.95 2.25
CA GLU A 2 0.32 22.46 1.21
C GLU A 2 0.97 21.80 -0.03
N PRO A 3 2.06 22.32 -0.63
CA PRO A 3 2.63 21.68 -1.83
C PRO A 3 3.23 20.30 -1.55
N LEU A 4 3.79 20.09 -0.36
CA LEU A 4 4.36 18.79 0.02
C LEU A 4 3.27 17.72 0.16
N LEU A 5 2.12 18.07 0.73
CA LEU A 5 1.00 17.15 0.86
C LEU A 5 0.41 16.74 -0.49
N ALA A 6 0.34 17.68 -1.44
CA ALA A 6 -0.12 17.39 -2.79
C ALA A 6 0.84 16.45 -3.52
N ILE A 7 2.16 16.66 -3.39
CA ILE A 7 3.19 15.79 -3.97
C ILE A 7 3.10 14.39 -3.37
N VAL A 8 3.00 14.27 -2.04
CA VAL A 8 2.88 12.99 -1.33
C VAL A 8 1.57 12.26 -1.72
N GLY A 9 0.46 12.98 -1.84
CA GLY A 9 -0.80 12.43 -2.34
C GLY A 9 -0.68 11.90 -3.76
N GLY A 10 -0.05 12.66 -4.67
CA GLY A 10 0.22 12.22 -6.04
C GLY A 10 1.12 11.00 -6.12
N PHE A 11 2.15 10.93 -5.27
CA PHE A 11 3.01 9.75 -5.14
C PHE A 11 2.21 8.50 -4.75
N PHE A 12 1.31 8.59 -3.77
CA PHE A 12 0.47 7.45 -3.38
C PHE A 12 -0.47 7.00 -4.48
N VAL A 13 -1.03 7.93 -5.28
CA VAL A 13 -1.85 7.60 -6.45
C VAL A 13 -1.02 6.89 -7.54
N ALA A 14 0.21 7.34 -7.77
CA ALA A 14 1.12 6.67 -8.71
C ALA A 14 1.48 5.25 -8.23
N ALA A 15 1.80 5.08 -6.95
CA ALA A 15 2.06 3.76 -6.35
C ALA A 15 0.83 2.84 -6.42
N LEU A 16 -0.37 3.37 -6.17
CA LEU A 16 -1.63 2.64 -6.35
C LEU A 16 -1.82 2.18 -7.79
N THR A 17 -1.54 3.04 -8.76
CA THR A 17 -1.62 2.73 -10.19
C THR A 17 -0.62 1.64 -10.58
N LEU A 18 0.61 1.69 -10.04
CA LEU A 18 1.62 0.66 -10.25
C LEU A 18 1.17 -0.71 -9.72
N VAL A 19 0.67 -0.77 -8.48
CA VAL A 19 0.18 -2.02 -7.87
C VAL A 19 -1.07 -2.56 -8.57
N THR A 20 -1.91 -1.69 -9.12
CA THR A 20 -3.13 -2.07 -9.85
C THR A 20 -2.90 -2.34 -11.33
N SER A 21 -1.82 -1.85 -11.93
CA SER A 21 -1.45 -2.19 -13.31
C SER A 21 -0.63 -3.47 -13.39
N ASP A 22 0.13 -3.79 -12.33
CA ASP A 22 0.92 -5.01 -12.28
C ASP A 22 0.03 -6.27 -12.44
N ARG A 23 0.32 -7.08 -13.45
CA ARG A 23 -0.36 -8.34 -13.78
C ARG A 23 0.39 -9.57 -13.25
N SER A 24 1.47 -9.38 -12.49
CA SER A 24 2.27 -10.48 -11.96
C SER A 24 1.44 -11.46 -11.09
N ASP A 25 1.60 -12.78 -11.33
CA ASP A 25 0.97 -13.85 -10.55
C ASP A 25 1.47 -13.92 -9.08
N VAL A 26 2.48 -13.12 -8.75
CA VAL A 26 3.09 -12.96 -7.42
C VAL A 26 2.12 -12.33 -6.43
N LEU A 27 1.29 -11.39 -6.92
CA LEU A 27 0.33 -10.62 -6.11
C LEU A 27 -1.05 -11.31 -5.96
N LYS A 28 -1.29 -12.39 -6.71
CA LYS A 28 -2.49 -13.26 -6.56
C LYS A 28 -2.39 -14.21 -5.37
N ALA A 29 -1.20 -14.39 -4.79
CA ALA A 29 -1.04 -15.25 -3.64
C ALA A 29 -1.83 -14.70 -2.44
N PRO A 30 -2.59 -15.54 -1.71
CA PRO A 30 -3.28 -15.12 -0.49
C PRO A 30 -2.27 -14.56 0.53
N VAL A 31 -2.70 -13.61 1.36
CA VAL A 31 -1.87 -13.12 2.46
C VAL A 31 -1.46 -14.32 3.31
N GLY A 32 -0.15 -14.60 3.38
CA GLY A 32 0.36 -15.78 4.07
C GLY A 32 0.24 -15.60 5.58
N GLY A 33 -0.33 -16.60 6.25
CA GLY A 33 -0.50 -16.70 7.70
C GLY A 33 -1.53 -17.78 8.03
N GLN A 34 -1.34 -18.52 9.13
CA GLN A 34 -2.24 -19.61 9.58
C GLN A 34 -3.71 -19.17 9.81
N ASN A 35 -3.98 -17.86 9.84
CA ASN A 35 -5.33 -17.29 9.85
C ASN A 35 -5.37 -16.03 8.97
N PRO A 36 -5.85 -16.11 7.71
CA PRO A 36 -5.99 -14.93 6.86
C PRO A 36 -7.15 -14.04 7.35
N PRO A 37 -6.94 -12.73 7.56
CA PRO A 37 -8.02 -11.81 7.91
C PRO A 37 -9.02 -11.73 6.75
N ARG A 38 -10.25 -12.17 7.02
CA ARG A 38 -11.36 -12.21 6.06
C ARG A 38 -12.10 -10.87 6.09
N LEU A 39 -12.15 -10.17 4.96
CA LEU A 39 -13.03 -9.01 4.80
C LEU A 39 -14.27 -9.48 4.04
N LYS A 40 -15.44 -9.49 4.69
CA LYS A 40 -16.74 -9.93 4.12
C LYS A 40 -16.72 -11.34 3.50
N GLY A 41 -15.95 -12.28 4.07
CA GLY A 41 -15.95 -13.69 3.63
C GLY A 41 -15.03 -14.03 2.45
N GLU A 42 -14.36 -13.05 1.82
CA GLU A 42 -13.36 -13.29 0.78
C GLU A 42 -11.93 -13.30 1.35
N VAL A 43 -11.10 -14.21 0.83
CA VAL A 43 -9.66 -14.28 1.11
C VAL A 43 -9.00 -13.08 0.43
N LEU A 44 -8.50 -12.11 1.22
CA LEU A 44 -7.83 -10.95 0.67
C LEU A 44 -6.55 -11.39 -0.06
N SER A 45 -6.44 -11.03 -1.33
CA SER A 45 -5.16 -11.08 -2.06
C SER A 45 -4.26 -9.94 -1.59
N ARG A 46 -2.94 -10.19 -1.54
CA ARG A 46 -1.94 -9.20 -1.10
C ARG A 46 -2.04 -7.88 -1.88
N ARG A 47 -2.43 -7.97 -3.17
CA ARG A 47 -2.72 -6.83 -4.03
C ARG A 47 -3.83 -5.92 -3.52
N ARG A 48 -4.94 -6.52 -3.08
CA ARG A 48 -6.12 -5.77 -2.62
C ARG A 48 -5.82 -5.05 -1.31
N PHE A 49 -5.04 -5.66 -0.41
CA PHE A 49 -4.55 -5.00 0.80
C PHE A 49 -3.68 -3.78 0.49
N LEU A 50 -2.65 -3.93 -0.37
CA LEU A 50 -1.78 -2.83 -0.78
C LEU A 50 -2.53 -1.72 -1.50
N ALA A 51 -3.49 -2.06 -2.36
CA ALA A 51 -4.32 -1.07 -3.04
C ALA A 51 -5.20 -0.28 -2.06
N PHE A 52 -5.81 -0.93 -1.07
CA PHE A 52 -6.55 -0.24 -0.02
C PHE A 52 -5.66 0.65 0.85
N LEU A 53 -4.44 0.20 1.17
CA LEU A 53 -3.50 0.96 1.99
C LEU A 53 -3.01 2.23 1.28
N PHE A 54 -2.55 2.11 0.03
CA PHE A 54 -2.13 3.28 -0.76
C PHE A 54 -3.30 4.19 -1.12
N GLY A 55 -4.50 3.64 -1.35
CA GLY A 55 -5.72 4.43 -1.53
C GLY A 55 -6.09 5.22 -0.26
N TYR A 56 -6.00 4.60 0.91
CA TYR A 56 -6.23 5.27 2.19
C TYR A 56 -5.22 6.39 2.45
N LEU A 57 -3.94 6.16 2.16
CA LEU A 57 -2.87 7.16 2.27
C LEU A 57 -3.11 8.35 1.34
N ALA A 58 -3.44 8.10 0.07
CA ALA A 58 -3.78 9.14 -0.90
C ALA A 58 -4.98 9.98 -0.45
N PHE A 59 -6.07 9.31 -0.07
CA PHE A 59 -7.27 9.98 0.44
C PHE A 59 -6.99 10.81 1.69
N SER A 60 -6.20 10.27 2.63
CA SER A 60 -5.81 10.97 3.87
C SER A 60 -4.97 12.21 3.58
N SER A 61 -4.05 12.16 2.61
CA SER A 61 -3.26 13.32 2.20
C SER A 61 -4.13 14.42 1.58
N PHE A 62 -5.07 14.07 0.70
CA PHE A 62 -6.01 15.05 0.12
C PHE A 62 -6.98 15.60 1.15
N ALA A 63 -7.49 14.76 2.06
CA ALA A 63 -8.36 15.20 3.15
C ALA A 63 -7.64 16.21 4.05
N LEU A 64 -6.37 15.96 4.38
CA LEU A 64 -5.59 16.88 5.22
C LEU A 64 -5.28 18.21 4.49
N LEU A 65 -5.08 18.17 3.17
CA LEU A 65 -4.99 19.37 2.35
C LEU A 65 -6.31 20.17 2.35
N GLY A 66 -7.45 19.49 2.20
CA GLY A 66 -8.76 20.11 2.30
C GLY A 66 -9.01 20.74 3.67
N VAL A 67 -8.67 20.04 4.76
CA VAL A 67 -8.79 20.56 6.13
C VAL A 67 -7.86 21.76 6.35
N SER A 68 -6.64 21.75 5.80
CA SER A 68 -5.72 22.89 5.87
C SER A 68 -6.32 24.15 5.21
N VAL A 69 -6.86 24.02 4.00
CA VAL A 69 -7.51 25.13 3.27
C VAL A 69 -8.77 25.60 3.99
N LEU A 70 -9.57 24.67 4.52
CA LEU A 70 -10.78 25.03 5.26
C LEU A 70 -10.43 25.74 6.57
N SER A 71 -9.38 25.29 7.26
CA SER A 71 -8.87 25.91 8.49
C SER A 71 -8.41 27.34 8.26
N THR A 72 -7.71 27.64 7.16
CA THR A 72 -7.28 29.03 6.86
C THR A 72 -8.48 29.94 6.59
N LEU A 73 -9.52 29.44 5.92
CA LEU A 73 -10.75 30.19 5.67
C LEU A 73 -11.54 30.44 6.97
N LEU A 74 -11.66 29.42 7.82
CA LEU A 74 -12.30 29.55 9.13
C LEU A 74 -11.50 30.44 10.09
N ALA A 75 -10.18 30.44 10.02
CA ALA A 75 -9.34 31.29 10.85
C ALA A 75 -9.59 32.79 10.60
N ALA A 76 -9.84 33.17 9.34
CA ALA A 76 -10.19 34.54 8.98
C ALA A 76 -11.53 34.98 9.61
N ILE A 77 -12.51 34.07 9.65
CA ILE A 77 -13.83 34.33 10.25
C ILE A 77 -13.73 34.31 11.78
N ALA A 78 -13.00 33.37 12.35
CA ALA A 78 -12.84 33.21 13.80
C ALA A 78 -12.15 34.42 14.44
N LYS A 79 -11.16 35.02 13.76
CA LYS A 79 -10.48 36.24 14.24
C LYS A 79 -11.42 37.45 14.39
N ALA A 80 -12.55 37.47 13.70
CA ALA A 80 -13.52 38.56 13.81
C ALA A 80 -14.49 38.40 14.99
N TRP A 81 -14.64 37.19 15.54
CA TRP A 81 -15.67 36.87 16.53
C TRP A 81 -15.13 36.30 17.86
N LEU A 82 -13.89 35.80 17.91
CA LEU A 82 -13.32 35.16 19.11
C LEU A 82 -12.28 36.04 19.81
N SER A 83 -12.19 35.88 21.14
CA SER A 83 -11.11 36.47 21.95
C SER A 83 -9.76 35.81 21.66
N GLU A 84 -8.68 36.57 21.81
CA GLU A 84 -7.31 36.12 21.49
C GLU A 84 -6.89 34.86 22.28
N SER A 85 -7.37 34.72 23.52
CA SER A 85 -7.07 33.56 24.37
C SER A 85 -7.68 32.25 23.83
N LEU A 86 -8.90 32.31 23.30
CA LEU A 86 -9.56 31.16 22.68
C LEU A 86 -8.92 30.79 21.34
N LEU A 87 -8.53 31.79 20.55
CA LEU A 87 -7.79 31.60 19.31
C LEU A 87 -6.48 30.84 19.53
N ALA A 88 -5.69 31.22 20.54
CA ALA A 88 -4.42 30.55 20.85
C ALA A 88 -4.61 29.07 21.24
N ILE A 89 -5.67 28.75 22.01
CA ILE A 89 -5.99 27.37 22.39
C ILE A 89 -6.40 26.56 21.16
N VAL A 90 -7.27 27.10 20.30
CA VAL A 90 -7.74 26.43 19.09
C VAL A 90 -6.59 26.21 18.10
N GLU A 91 -5.71 27.20 17.94
CA GLU A 91 -4.56 27.10 17.03
C GLU A 91 -3.56 26.05 17.53
N ASN A 92 -3.23 26.06 18.81
CA ASN A 92 -2.31 25.08 19.40
C ASN A 92 -2.89 23.65 19.37
N THR A 93 -4.18 23.50 19.68
CA THR A 93 -4.87 22.19 19.63
C THR A 93 -4.99 21.68 18.20
N GLY A 94 -5.29 22.58 17.25
CA GLY A 94 -5.35 22.28 15.83
C GLY A 94 -3.98 21.86 15.27
N ALA A 95 -2.91 22.57 15.65
CA ALA A 95 -1.54 22.22 15.29
C ALA A 95 -1.12 20.86 15.85
N ALA A 96 -1.46 20.57 17.11
CA ALA A 96 -1.20 19.26 17.72
C ALA A 96 -1.98 18.14 17.02
N PHE A 97 -3.24 18.37 16.66
CA PHE A 97 -4.07 17.41 15.93
C PHE A 97 -3.50 17.12 14.53
N VAL A 98 -3.16 18.16 13.77
CA VAL A 98 -2.54 18.03 12.45
C VAL A 98 -1.20 17.31 12.55
N GLY A 99 -0.37 17.64 13.54
CA GLY A 99 0.91 16.97 13.80
C GLY A 99 0.73 15.49 14.12
N GLY A 100 -0.22 15.14 14.99
CA GLY A 100 -0.55 13.76 15.33
C GLY A 100 -1.05 12.96 14.11
N TRP A 101 -1.90 13.58 13.29
CA TRP A 101 -2.36 12.96 12.06
C TRP A 101 -1.23 12.75 11.04
N LEU A 102 -0.31 13.72 10.94
CA LEU A 102 0.86 13.61 10.07
C LEU A 102 1.78 12.47 10.52
N ALA A 103 1.98 12.31 11.83
CA ALA A 103 2.73 11.18 12.39
C ALA A 103 2.04 9.84 12.08
N HIS A 104 0.71 9.77 12.17
CA HIS A 104 -0.04 8.58 11.78
C HIS A 104 0.13 8.24 10.28
N ILE A 105 0.03 9.23 9.40
CA ILE A 105 0.30 9.06 7.96
C ILE A 105 1.74 8.59 7.73
N ALA A 106 2.72 9.14 8.45
CA ALA A 106 4.12 8.74 8.31
C ALA A 106 4.31 7.26 8.70
N ILE A 107 3.81 6.83 9.86
CA ILE A 107 3.92 5.44 10.34
C ILE A 107 3.22 4.47 9.36
N THR A 108 2.01 4.81 8.91
CA THR A 108 1.28 3.98 7.94
C THR A 108 1.97 3.93 6.58
N THR A 109 2.65 5.01 6.17
CA THR A 109 3.49 5.03 4.97
C THR A 109 4.68 4.10 5.11
N LEU A 110 5.43 4.20 6.21
CA LEU A 110 6.57 3.32 6.51
C LEU A 110 6.15 1.85 6.53
N LEU A 111 5.02 1.53 7.16
CA LEU A 111 4.47 0.19 7.19
C LEU A 111 4.07 -0.30 5.79
N GLY A 112 3.44 0.57 4.99
CA GLY A 112 3.08 0.26 3.62
C GLY A 112 4.29 0.02 2.73
N LEU A 113 5.33 0.83 2.87
CA LEU A 113 6.57 0.71 2.10
C LEU A 113 7.38 -0.53 2.51
N TYR A 114 7.42 -0.86 3.80
CA TYR A 114 8.03 -2.08 4.32
C TYR A 114 7.35 -3.31 3.72
N TYR A 115 6.02 -3.38 3.80
CA TYR A 115 5.25 -4.49 3.24
C TYR A 115 5.38 -4.57 1.71
N PHE A 116 5.38 -3.42 1.03
CA PHE A 116 5.59 -3.34 -0.42
C PHE A 116 6.96 -3.88 -0.83
N THR A 117 8.04 -3.42 -0.19
CA THR A 117 9.42 -3.80 -0.50
C THR A 117 9.69 -5.28 -0.20
N GLU A 118 9.29 -5.77 0.97
CA GLU A 118 9.44 -7.17 1.35
C GLU A 118 8.76 -8.10 0.32
N ARG A 119 7.55 -7.75 -0.15
CA ARG A 119 6.79 -8.61 -1.06
C ARG A 119 7.20 -8.47 -2.53
N LEU A 120 7.69 -7.32 -2.97
CA LEU A 120 8.27 -7.15 -4.31
C LEU A 120 9.65 -7.80 -4.46
N GLN A 121 10.45 -7.87 -3.40
CA GLN A 121 11.79 -8.49 -3.47
C GLN A 121 11.76 -10.00 -3.21
N VAL A 122 10.90 -10.49 -2.31
CA VAL A 122 10.76 -11.94 -2.03
C VAL A 122 9.99 -12.68 -3.14
N SER A 123 9.37 -11.92 -4.04
CA SER A 123 8.70 -12.34 -5.28
C SER A 123 9.53 -13.25 -6.19
N ASP A 124 10.86 -13.10 -6.23
CA ASP A 124 11.67 -13.59 -7.36
C ASP A 124 12.46 -14.88 -7.08
N ARG A 125 11.98 -15.71 -6.14
CA ARG A 125 12.59 -17.03 -5.89
C ARG A 125 11.63 -18.19 -6.11
N ARG A 126 10.91 -18.20 -7.24
CA ARG A 126 10.56 -19.48 -7.85
C ARG A 126 11.79 -20.00 -8.59
N VAL A 127 12.71 -20.60 -7.82
CA VAL A 127 13.68 -21.55 -8.38
C VAL A 127 12.85 -22.56 -9.17
N ARG A 128 13.00 -22.55 -10.49
CA ARG A 128 12.48 -23.58 -11.38
C ARG A 128 13.28 -24.86 -11.08
N MET A 129 12.99 -25.49 -9.94
CA MET A 129 13.46 -26.83 -9.61
C MET A 129 13.03 -27.72 -10.77
N GLY A 130 14.02 -28.34 -11.40
CA GLY A 130 13.91 -28.92 -12.73
C GLY A 130 12.86 -30.02 -12.83
N LYS A 131 12.20 -30.08 -13.98
CA LYS A 131 11.78 -31.39 -14.51
C LYS A 131 13.01 -32.03 -15.12
N SER A 132 13.72 -32.82 -14.32
CA SER A 132 14.75 -33.75 -14.79
C SER A 132 14.33 -35.16 -14.40
N SER A 133 13.41 -35.74 -15.17
CA SER A 133 13.13 -37.19 -15.36
C SER A 133 11.88 -37.24 -16.27
N GLU A 134 11.71 -38.02 -17.33
CA GLU A 134 12.32 -39.23 -17.85
C GLU A 134 12.16 -39.19 -19.38
N THR A 135 13.23 -39.22 -20.18
CA THR A 135 13.10 -39.53 -21.64
C THR A 135 14.28 -40.32 -22.17
N HIS A 136 14.97 -41.07 -21.29
CA HIS A 136 16.13 -41.85 -21.70
C HIS A 136 16.19 -43.21 -21.01
N GLN A 137 15.11 -43.99 -21.06
CA GLN A 137 15.20 -45.43 -20.77
C GLN A 137 14.00 -46.23 -21.30
N LYS A 138 13.73 -46.22 -22.61
CA LYS A 138 12.90 -47.29 -23.22
C LYS A 138 13.22 -47.71 -24.65
N ASP A 139 14.21 -47.12 -25.32
CA ASP A 139 14.62 -47.54 -26.68
C ASP A 139 15.91 -48.39 -26.72
N LYS A 140 16.38 -48.89 -25.57
CA LYS A 140 17.64 -49.67 -25.50
C LYS A 140 17.47 -51.03 -24.81
N ALA A 141 16.66 -51.88 -25.43
CA ALA A 141 16.70 -53.35 -25.32
C ALA A 141 15.98 -53.90 -26.58
N ALA A 142 16.62 -53.87 -27.77
CA ALA A 142 17.42 -54.97 -28.36
C ALA A 142 16.58 -56.20 -28.77
N PRO A 143 17.06 -57.08 -29.69
CA PRO A 143 17.65 -56.88 -31.01
C PRO A 143 17.04 -57.87 -32.06
N ASP A 144 17.56 -57.82 -33.29
CA ASP A 144 17.27 -58.75 -34.41
C ASP A 144 17.23 -60.24 -34.02
N ALA A 145 16.21 -60.98 -34.51
CA ALA A 145 16.29 -62.40 -34.83
C ALA A 145 15.11 -62.89 -35.70
N ALA A 146 15.43 -63.14 -36.98
CA ALA A 146 15.05 -64.28 -37.82
C ALA A 146 13.58 -64.77 -37.91
N GLY A 147 13.09 -64.84 -39.16
CA GLY A 147 11.90 -65.58 -39.60
C GLY A 147 11.47 -65.19 -40.99
#